data_AF-A0A6N9Z881-F1
#
_entry.id   AF-A0A6N9Z881-F1
#
_cell.length_a   1.000
_cell.length_b   1.000
_cell.length_c   1.000
_cell.angle_alpha   90.00
_cell.angle_beta   90.00
_cell.angle_gamma   90.00
#
_symmetry.space_group_name_H-M   'P 1'
#
loop_
_entity.id
_entity.type
_entity.pdbx_description
1 polymer ?
#
loop_
_entity_poly.entity_id
_entity_poly.type
_entity_poly.pdbx_seq_one_letter_code
_entity_poly.pdbx_strand_id
1 'polypeptide(L)'
;MPESAEQPSVPEPAVEPAVTAGEPAASAVDPTEIARAVAVEMADLPEQVGDFVDTVDMGDHVTDFRFVCGIKGYEGWQWSVTLYHDEEAGRWTVNESSLIPTDAALRPPAWVPWKDRLEPTDLSVTDSIGTDPQDPRIEEGFRKTEETSSEVGSADESDAADDATADADATDAVSDAAGEGGVGAEKAVDEGDEDGSTTSEEDVDDAVTEFDLSRRHVLSQLGRSQTAKRWYEGPHGPKSLSTKTADGNICANCGFFIQLKGELNVLFGVCANKWSPDDGRVVSVDHGCGEHSEINPPEPTHLWVQSKPAYDDLHIDVVAQAPREERDQVELIERLRESGIRVAKGVIVLRSQL
;
A
#
# COMPACT_ATOMS: atom_id res chain seq x y z
N MET A 1 -63.15 -53.19 63.12
CA MET A 1 -63.30 -53.75 64.49
C MET A 1 -62.64 -55.11 64.50
N PRO A 2 -61.78 -55.47 65.47
CA PRO A 2 -60.69 -54.76 66.17
C PRO A 2 -59.32 -55.41 65.77
N GLU A 3 -58.16 -54.75 65.87
CA GLU A 3 -57.33 -54.45 67.05
C GLU A 3 -56.56 -55.64 67.63
N SER A 4 -55.32 -55.32 68.02
CA SER A 4 -54.40 -55.99 68.96
C SER A 4 -53.31 -56.86 68.33
N ALA A 5 -52.03 -56.71 68.68
CA ALA A 5 -51.32 -55.72 69.48
C ALA A 5 -49.82 -55.92 69.22
N GLU A 6 -49.08 -54.82 69.19
CA GLU A 6 -47.63 -54.78 69.08
C GLU A 6 -46.96 -54.84 70.46
N GLN A 7 -45.82 -55.52 70.54
CA GLN A 7 -44.55 -55.16 71.21
C GLN A 7 -43.90 -56.37 71.93
N PRO A 8 -42.58 -56.35 72.23
CA PRO A 8 -41.43 -55.84 71.45
C PRO A 8 -40.25 -56.85 71.46
N SER A 9 -39.29 -56.73 70.52
CA SER A 9 -38.02 -57.46 70.56
C SER A 9 -36.87 -56.55 71.01
N VAL A 10 -36.15 -57.00 72.03
CA VAL A 10 -35.07 -56.31 72.77
C VAL A 10 -33.78 -56.25 71.93
N PRO A 11 -32.99 -55.16 71.99
CA PRO A 11 -31.75 -54.98 71.22
C PRO A 11 -30.55 -55.72 71.83
N GLU A 12 -29.67 -56.24 70.97
CA GLU A 12 -28.33 -56.76 71.33
C GLU A 12 -27.34 -55.62 71.65
N PRO A 13 -26.33 -55.86 72.52
CA PRO A 13 -25.54 -54.79 73.12
C PRO A 13 -24.54 -54.15 72.17
N ALA A 14 -24.44 -52.83 72.27
CA ALA A 14 -23.44 -51.99 71.60
C ALA A 14 -22.02 -52.31 72.10
N VAL A 15 -21.11 -52.55 71.17
CA VAL A 15 -19.67 -52.56 71.41
C VAL A 15 -19.18 -51.13 71.22
N GLU A 16 -18.82 -50.47 72.31
CA GLU A 16 -18.17 -49.15 72.28
C GLU A 16 -16.78 -49.26 71.63
N PRO A 17 -16.47 -48.48 70.58
CA PRO A 17 -15.09 -48.38 70.12
C PRO A 17 -14.28 -47.57 71.12
N ALA A 18 -13.15 -48.15 71.52
CA ALA A 18 -12.18 -47.55 72.42
C ALA A 18 -11.73 -46.18 71.89
N VAL A 19 -11.86 -45.16 72.73
CA VAL A 19 -11.18 -43.87 72.60
C VAL A 19 -9.66 -44.08 72.68
N THR A 20 -9.01 -44.18 71.52
CA THR A 20 -7.57 -43.98 71.42
C THR A 20 -7.31 -42.48 71.40
N ALA A 21 -6.67 -41.99 72.46
CA ALA A 21 -6.18 -40.63 72.58
C ALA A 21 -5.35 -40.27 71.33
N GLY A 22 -5.69 -39.15 70.70
CA GLY A 22 -5.04 -38.67 69.49
C GLY A 22 -3.55 -38.45 69.70
N GLU A 23 -2.76 -39.14 68.88
CA GLU A 23 -1.39 -38.75 68.57
C GLU A 23 -1.44 -37.38 67.86
N PRO A 24 -0.61 -36.40 68.23
CA PRO A 24 -0.65 -35.09 67.58
C PRO A 24 -0.21 -35.26 66.12
N ALA A 25 -1.12 -34.96 65.18
CA ALA A 25 -0.80 -34.85 63.77
C ALA A 25 0.42 -33.95 63.61
N ALA A 26 1.43 -34.47 62.90
CA ALA A 26 2.61 -33.71 62.53
C ALA A 26 2.18 -32.34 61.97
N SER A 27 2.78 -31.27 62.48
CA SER A 27 2.57 -29.89 62.06
C SER A 27 2.46 -29.80 60.53
N ALA A 28 1.25 -29.78 59.99
CA ALA A 28 1.01 -29.61 58.57
C ALA A 28 1.48 -28.20 58.22
N VAL A 29 2.54 -28.12 57.40
CA VAL A 29 3.04 -26.84 56.89
C VAL A 29 1.90 -26.17 56.14
N ASP A 30 1.65 -24.89 56.41
CA ASP A 30 0.59 -24.13 55.73
C ASP A 30 0.90 -24.08 54.23
N PRO A 31 0.03 -24.62 53.36
CA PRO A 31 0.26 -24.61 51.91
C PRO A 31 0.40 -23.19 51.35
N THR A 32 -0.19 -22.19 52.00
CA THR A 32 -0.02 -20.78 51.64
C THR A 32 1.42 -20.33 51.86
N GLU A 33 2.08 -20.77 52.93
CA GLU A 33 3.49 -20.47 53.19
C GLU A 33 4.41 -21.18 52.18
N ILE A 34 4.09 -22.43 51.81
CA ILE A 34 4.79 -23.15 50.74
C ILE A 34 4.68 -22.37 49.42
N ALA A 35 3.46 -21.98 49.04
CA ALA A 35 3.21 -21.24 47.82
C ALA A 35 3.94 -19.88 47.81
N ARG A 36 3.93 -19.16 48.95
CA ARG A 36 4.66 -17.90 49.09
C ARG A 36 6.17 -18.09 48.98
N ALA A 37 6.71 -19.13 49.59
CA ALA A 37 8.14 -19.43 49.52
C ALA A 37 8.58 -19.72 48.08
N VAL A 38 7.78 -20.48 47.32
CA VAL A 38 8.02 -20.76 45.90
C VAL A 38 7.95 -19.48 45.07
N ALA A 39 6.94 -18.64 45.28
CA ALA A 39 6.85 -17.35 44.58
C ALA A 39 8.07 -16.46 44.85
N VAL A 40 8.55 -16.42 46.11
CA VAL A 40 9.74 -15.64 46.50
C VAL A 40 11.02 -16.23 45.92
N GLU A 41 11.13 -17.56 45.83
CA GLU A 41 12.27 -18.24 45.20
C GLU A 41 12.34 -17.96 43.69
N MET A 42 11.19 -17.86 43.03
CA MET A 42 11.08 -17.59 41.60
C MET A 42 11.18 -16.09 41.25
N ALA A 43 10.98 -15.21 42.22
CA ALA A 43 11.16 -13.78 42.08
C ALA A 43 12.65 -13.41 42.13
N ASP A 44 13.04 -12.37 41.37
CA ASP A 44 14.41 -11.84 41.45
C ASP A 44 14.69 -11.17 42.80
N LEU A 45 13.65 -10.55 43.37
CA LEU A 45 13.71 -9.84 44.66
C LEU A 45 12.49 -10.22 45.51
N PRO A 46 12.66 -10.48 46.82
CA PRO A 46 11.54 -10.87 47.69
C PRO A 46 10.37 -9.88 47.73
N GLU A 47 10.64 -8.58 47.58
CA GLU A 47 9.62 -7.53 47.52
C GLU A 47 8.74 -7.57 46.26
N GLN A 48 9.10 -8.37 45.26
CA GLN A 48 8.27 -8.58 44.08
C GLN A 48 7.07 -9.50 44.35
N VAL A 49 7.02 -10.15 45.51
CA VAL A 49 5.87 -10.95 45.97
C VAL A 49 5.18 -10.20 47.10
N GLY A 50 3.99 -9.69 46.82
CA GLY A 50 3.18 -8.93 47.77
C GLY A 50 2.26 -9.79 48.62
N ASP A 51 1.16 -9.19 49.04
CA ASP A 51 0.17 -9.82 49.92
C ASP A 51 -0.55 -10.98 49.22
N PHE A 52 -1.00 -11.94 50.02
CA PHE A 52 -1.88 -13.01 49.58
C PHE A 52 -3.23 -12.44 49.13
N VAL A 53 -3.73 -12.94 48.00
CA VAL A 53 -4.95 -12.44 47.36
C VAL A 53 -6.09 -13.44 47.52
N ASP A 54 -5.91 -14.65 47.00
CA ASP A 54 -6.98 -15.66 46.95
C ASP A 54 -6.40 -17.07 46.72
N THR A 55 -7.25 -18.07 46.96
CA THR A 55 -7.00 -19.47 46.62
C THR A 55 -8.07 -19.96 45.66
N VAL A 56 -7.66 -20.55 44.54
CA VAL A 56 -8.56 -21.14 43.54
C VAL A 56 -8.42 -22.65 43.58
N ASP A 57 -9.51 -23.35 43.92
CA ASP A 57 -9.59 -24.80 43.79
C ASP A 57 -9.74 -25.18 42.32
N MET A 58 -8.77 -25.94 41.80
CA MET A 58 -8.73 -26.39 40.41
C MET A 58 -9.29 -27.81 40.25
N GLY A 59 -9.72 -28.44 41.35
CA GLY A 59 -10.14 -29.84 41.38
C GLY A 59 -8.95 -30.81 41.42
N ASP A 60 -9.24 -32.10 41.58
CA ASP A 60 -8.24 -33.19 41.58
C ASP A 60 -7.07 -32.97 42.55
N HIS A 61 -7.37 -32.41 43.73
CA HIS A 61 -6.40 -32.04 44.77
C HIS A 61 -5.36 -30.99 44.32
N VAL A 62 -5.65 -30.23 43.27
CA VAL A 62 -4.83 -29.12 42.79
C VAL A 62 -5.42 -27.80 43.27
N THR A 63 -4.58 -26.96 43.85
CA THR A 63 -4.98 -25.67 44.42
C THR A 63 -3.99 -24.59 43.99
N ASP A 64 -4.51 -23.50 43.43
CA ASP A 64 -3.73 -22.36 42.96
C ASP A 64 -3.80 -21.20 43.97
N PHE A 65 -2.63 -20.72 44.40
CA PHE A 65 -2.49 -19.67 45.40
C PHE A 65 -2.02 -18.38 44.74
N ARG A 66 -2.73 -17.28 45.01
CA ARG A 66 -2.49 -15.97 44.38
C ARG A 66 -1.84 -14.97 45.32
N PHE A 67 -0.84 -14.25 44.82
CA PHE A 67 -0.19 -13.14 45.52
C PHE A 67 -0.08 -11.91 44.61
N VAL A 68 -0.09 -10.71 45.19
CA VAL A 68 0.13 -9.47 44.44
C VAL A 68 1.51 -9.50 43.77
N CYS A 69 1.59 -9.14 42.48
CA CYS A 69 2.87 -8.95 41.79
C CYS A 69 3.42 -7.54 42.06
N GLY A 70 4.63 -7.47 42.60
CA GLY A 70 5.40 -6.25 42.82
C GLY A 70 6.46 -5.96 41.75
N ILE A 71 6.52 -6.73 40.66
CA ILE A 71 7.48 -6.51 39.58
C ILE A 71 7.10 -5.24 38.81
N LYS A 72 8.05 -4.32 38.63
CA LYS A 72 7.84 -3.10 37.83
C LYS A 72 7.48 -3.46 36.39
N GLY A 73 6.39 -2.88 35.88
CA GLY A 73 5.86 -3.17 34.55
C GLY A 73 4.81 -4.30 34.49
N TYR A 74 4.65 -5.06 35.58
CA TYR A 74 3.60 -6.08 35.75
C TYR A 74 2.50 -5.59 36.70
N GLU A 75 2.14 -4.31 36.60
CA GLU A 75 1.07 -3.71 37.39
C GLU A 75 -0.26 -4.41 37.11
N GLY A 76 -0.98 -4.79 38.17
CA GLY A 76 -2.22 -5.56 38.05
C GLY A 76 -2.04 -7.05 37.74
N TRP A 77 -0.81 -7.56 37.67
CA TRP A 77 -0.56 -9.00 37.58
C TRP A 77 -0.53 -9.64 38.97
N GLN A 78 -0.69 -10.95 39.02
CA GLN A 78 -0.58 -11.74 40.23
C GLN A 78 0.40 -12.90 40.02
N TRP A 79 1.14 -13.22 41.06
CA TRP A 79 1.81 -14.52 41.16
C TRP A 79 0.74 -15.60 41.36
N SER A 80 0.89 -16.69 40.63
CA SER A 80 0.07 -17.89 40.71
C SER A 80 1.01 -19.05 40.98
N VAL A 81 0.81 -19.71 42.12
CA VAL A 81 1.56 -20.91 42.49
C VAL A 81 0.58 -22.03 42.70
N THR A 82 0.65 -23.00 41.80
CA THR A 82 -0.24 -24.16 41.83
C THR A 82 0.45 -25.30 42.57
N LEU A 83 -0.22 -25.79 43.61
CA LEU A 83 0.22 -26.91 44.43
C LEU A 83 -0.72 -28.11 44.24
N TYR A 84 -0.17 -29.32 44.32
CA TYR A 84 -0.92 -30.57 44.41
C TYR A 84 -0.82 -31.15 45.82
N HIS A 85 -1.96 -31.52 46.40
CA HIS A 85 -2.07 -32.19 47.69
C HIS A 85 -2.18 -33.70 47.52
N ASP A 86 -1.14 -34.42 47.95
CA ASP A 86 -1.13 -35.86 48.05
C ASP A 86 -1.78 -36.26 49.39
N GLU A 87 -3.07 -36.62 49.37
CA GLU A 87 -3.83 -36.97 50.57
C GLU A 87 -3.34 -38.25 51.25
N GLU A 88 -2.82 -39.22 50.47
CA GLU A 88 -2.31 -40.47 51.00
C GLU A 88 -1.00 -40.25 51.77
N ALA A 89 -0.11 -39.41 51.24
CA ALA A 89 1.14 -39.07 51.88
C ALA A 89 1.05 -37.86 52.83
N GLY A 90 -0.08 -37.13 52.83
CA GLY A 90 -0.31 -35.93 53.63
C GLY A 90 0.68 -34.79 53.34
N ARG A 91 1.08 -34.62 52.07
CA ARG A 91 2.09 -33.62 51.66
C ARG A 91 1.65 -32.80 50.46
N TRP A 92 2.17 -31.58 50.38
CA TRP A 92 2.00 -30.69 49.23
C TRP A 92 3.22 -30.75 48.31
N THR A 93 2.98 -30.68 47.00
CA THR A 93 4.01 -30.61 45.97
C THR A 93 3.75 -29.44 45.04
N VAL A 94 4.79 -28.83 44.51
CA VAL A 94 4.68 -27.68 43.60
C VAL A 94 4.50 -28.21 42.18
N ASN A 95 3.48 -27.75 41.48
CA ASN A 95 3.24 -28.08 40.08
C ASN A 95 3.83 -27.00 39.16
N GLU A 96 3.41 -25.76 39.34
CA GLU A 96 3.89 -24.61 38.55
C GLU A 96 3.88 -23.30 39.33
N SER A 97 4.69 -22.35 38.86
CA SER A 97 4.71 -20.96 39.32
C SER A 97 4.70 -20.05 38.09
N SER A 98 3.71 -19.18 37.98
CA SER A 98 3.54 -18.29 36.83
C SER A 98 3.05 -16.91 37.24
N LEU A 99 3.11 -15.96 36.30
CA LEU A 99 2.46 -14.65 36.43
C LEU A 99 1.21 -14.65 35.56
N ILE A 100 0.08 -14.29 36.15
CA ILE A 100 -1.21 -14.27 35.46
C ILE A 100 -1.76 -12.85 35.46
N PRO A 101 -2.17 -12.32 34.29
CA PRO A 101 -2.76 -10.99 34.21
C PRO A 101 -4.17 -11.01 34.78
N THR A 102 -4.52 -9.99 35.57
CA THR A 102 -5.91 -9.74 35.98
C THR A 102 -6.58 -8.73 35.03
N ASP A 103 -7.84 -8.41 35.29
CA ASP A 103 -8.54 -7.33 34.56
C ASP A 103 -7.90 -5.95 34.77
N ALA A 104 -7.14 -5.76 35.84
CA ALA A 104 -6.38 -4.55 36.10
C ALA A 104 -5.02 -4.53 35.37
N ALA A 105 -4.60 -5.64 34.76
CA ALA A 105 -3.31 -5.74 34.09
C ALA A 105 -3.32 -5.06 32.72
N LEU A 106 -2.23 -4.34 32.41
CA LEU A 106 -1.96 -3.87 31.05
C LEU A 106 -1.67 -5.09 30.15
N ARG A 107 -2.63 -5.43 29.30
CA ARG A 107 -2.50 -6.52 28.33
C ARG A 107 -2.13 -5.98 26.95
N PRO A 108 -1.34 -6.73 26.16
CA PRO A 108 -1.13 -6.38 24.76
C PRO A 108 -2.48 -6.35 24.02
N PRO A 109 -2.59 -5.56 22.94
CA PRO A 109 -3.76 -5.61 22.08
C PRO A 109 -3.98 -7.03 21.54
N ALA A 110 -5.21 -7.33 21.15
CA ALA A 110 -5.53 -8.60 20.53
C ALA A 110 -4.63 -8.84 19.30
N TRP A 111 -4.13 -10.07 19.15
CA TRP A 111 -3.34 -10.45 18.00
C TRP A 111 -4.17 -10.33 16.73
N VAL A 112 -3.65 -9.61 15.74
CA VAL A 112 -4.29 -9.43 14.43
C VAL A 112 -3.57 -10.32 13.40
N PRO A 113 -4.29 -11.12 12.60
CA PRO A 113 -3.69 -11.93 11.54
C PRO A 113 -2.79 -11.09 10.63
N TRP A 114 -1.69 -11.69 10.15
CA TRP A 114 -0.70 -10.96 9.32
C TRP A 114 -1.33 -10.36 8.06
N LYS A 115 -2.27 -11.07 7.43
CA LYS A 115 -2.99 -10.62 6.23
C LYS A 115 -3.74 -9.31 6.48
N ASP A 116 -4.29 -9.15 7.67
CA ASP A 116 -5.08 -7.98 8.07
C ASP A 116 -4.19 -6.81 8.55
N ARG A 117 -2.87 -7.03 8.63
CA ARG A 117 -1.87 -6.00 8.97
C ARG A 117 -1.13 -5.43 7.77
N LEU A 118 -1.32 -6.00 6.58
CA LEU A 118 -0.58 -5.56 5.39
C LEU A 118 -1.03 -4.17 4.96
N GLU A 119 -0.08 -3.26 4.84
CA GLU A 119 -0.27 -2.00 4.15
C GLU A 119 0.13 -2.13 2.67
N PRO A 120 -0.42 -1.30 1.77
CA PRO A 120 0.01 -1.30 0.37
C PRO A 120 1.52 -1.10 0.19
N THR A 121 2.17 -0.40 1.12
CA THR A 121 3.62 -0.16 1.13
C THR A 121 4.45 -1.38 1.52
N ASP A 122 3.83 -2.39 2.16
CA ASP A 122 4.49 -3.65 2.51
C ASP A 122 4.58 -4.61 1.32
N LEU A 123 3.88 -4.30 0.23
CA LEU A 123 3.79 -5.15 -0.96
C LEU A 123 4.81 -4.70 -2.00
N SER A 124 5.59 -5.67 -2.49
CA SER A 124 6.46 -5.50 -3.64
C SER A 124 5.71 -5.76 -4.95
N VAL A 125 6.30 -5.32 -6.06
CA VAL A 125 5.76 -5.57 -7.41
C VAL A 125 5.69 -7.06 -7.79
N THR A 126 6.42 -7.92 -7.06
CA THR A 126 6.44 -9.35 -7.28
C THR A 126 5.42 -10.11 -6.44
N ASP A 127 4.76 -9.45 -5.47
CA ASP A 127 3.81 -10.11 -4.59
C ASP A 127 2.45 -10.29 -5.28
N SER A 128 1.90 -11.50 -5.17
CA SER A 128 0.59 -11.86 -5.73
C SER A 128 -0.30 -12.43 -4.62
N ILE A 129 -1.11 -11.57 -4.01
CA ILE A 129 -2.01 -11.95 -2.89
C ILE A 129 -3.37 -12.44 -3.41
N GLY A 130 -3.77 -12.02 -4.61
CA GLY A 130 -5.08 -12.29 -5.18
C GLY A 130 -6.18 -11.42 -4.57
N THR A 131 -7.40 -11.59 -5.09
CA THR A 131 -8.59 -10.88 -4.63
C THR A 131 -9.51 -11.86 -3.91
N ASP A 132 -10.11 -11.45 -2.81
CA ASP A 132 -11.12 -12.25 -2.13
C ASP A 132 -12.35 -12.43 -3.04
N PRO A 133 -12.84 -13.67 -3.28
CA PRO A 133 -14.02 -13.89 -4.11
C PRO A 133 -15.29 -13.19 -3.62
N GLN A 134 -15.34 -12.81 -2.33
CA GLN A 134 -16.47 -12.11 -1.71
C GLN A 134 -16.11 -10.67 -1.29
N ASP A 135 -15.10 -10.05 -1.95
CA ASP A 135 -14.72 -8.67 -1.65
C ASP A 135 -15.87 -7.70 -1.99
N PRO A 136 -16.46 -7.00 -1.00
CA PRO A 136 -17.61 -6.13 -1.22
C PRO A 136 -17.28 -4.88 -2.05
N ARG A 137 -16.00 -4.63 -2.32
CA ARG A 137 -15.53 -3.49 -3.14
C ARG A 137 -15.64 -3.78 -4.64
N ILE A 138 -15.89 -5.01 -5.04
CA ILE A 138 -16.06 -5.39 -6.45
C ILE A 138 -17.45 -6.01 -6.67
N GLU A 139 -17.98 -5.84 -7.87
CA GLU A 139 -19.24 -6.44 -8.32
C GLU A 139 -19.08 -7.01 -9.73
N GLU A 140 -19.99 -7.88 -10.16
CA GLU A 140 -19.97 -8.37 -11.55
C GLU A 140 -20.15 -7.22 -12.53
N GLY A 141 -19.38 -7.23 -13.62
CA GLY A 141 -19.60 -6.25 -14.68
C GLY A 141 -20.86 -6.52 -15.48
N PHE A 142 -21.22 -5.54 -16.30
CA PHE A 142 -22.40 -5.58 -17.14
C PHE A 142 -22.23 -6.61 -18.25
N ARG A 143 -23.13 -7.59 -18.32
CA ARG A 143 -23.25 -8.51 -19.46
C ARG A 143 -24.37 -8.01 -20.36
N LYS A 144 -24.05 -7.68 -21.61
CA LYS A 144 -25.06 -7.37 -22.62
C LYS A 144 -25.96 -8.60 -22.78
N THR A 145 -27.23 -8.49 -22.41
CA THR A 145 -28.23 -9.48 -22.77
C THR A 145 -28.41 -9.42 -24.28
N GLU A 146 -27.94 -10.44 -25.00
CA GLU A 146 -28.37 -10.62 -26.38
C GLU A 146 -29.88 -10.89 -26.37
N GLU A 147 -30.62 -10.25 -27.29
CA GLU A 147 -32.03 -10.53 -27.48
C GLU A 147 -32.21 -12.02 -27.75
N THR A 148 -32.78 -12.72 -26.79
CA THR A 148 -33.12 -14.13 -26.94
C THR A 148 -34.29 -14.22 -27.91
N SER A 149 -33.99 -14.36 -29.20
CA SER A 149 -34.93 -14.94 -30.15
C SER A 149 -35.19 -16.39 -29.68
N SER A 150 -36.37 -16.64 -29.13
CA SER A 150 -36.72 -17.93 -28.54
C SER A 150 -36.87 -19.00 -29.62
N GLU A 151 -36.06 -20.09 -29.57
CA GLU A 151 -36.52 -21.48 -29.34
C GLU A 151 -35.39 -22.52 -29.45
N VAL A 152 -35.09 -23.15 -28.30
CA VAL A 152 -34.74 -24.57 -28.01
C VAL A 152 -33.51 -25.24 -28.65
N GLY A 153 -32.60 -25.72 -27.77
CA GLY A 153 -31.75 -26.89 -28.05
C GLY A 153 -30.67 -27.16 -26.98
N SER A 154 -30.94 -28.09 -26.07
CA SER A 154 -30.00 -28.59 -25.06
C SER A 154 -28.98 -29.59 -25.65
N ALA A 155 -27.69 -29.42 -25.33
CA ALA A 155 -26.65 -30.45 -25.09
C ALA A 155 -25.28 -29.71 -25.07
N ASP A 156 -24.59 -29.58 -23.93
CA ASP A 156 -23.74 -30.58 -23.27
C ASP A 156 -22.30 -30.67 -23.86
N GLU A 157 -21.36 -30.29 -22.98
CA GLU A 157 -19.94 -30.61 -22.83
C GLU A 157 -18.90 -30.56 -23.98
N SER A 158 -17.78 -29.91 -23.61
CA SER A 158 -16.37 -30.33 -23.76
C SER A 158 -15.43 -29.65 -24.76
N ASP A 159 -14.29 -29.25 -24.17
CA ASP A 159 -12.91 -29.15 -24.68
C ASP A 159 -12.44 -27.99 -25.58
N ALA A 160 -11.62 -27.15 -24.93
CA ALA A 160 -10.28 -26.70 -25.31
C ALA A 160 -9.82 -26.83 -26.78
N ALA A 161 -9.33 -25.71 -27.35
CA ALA A 161 -7.90 -25.41 -27.50
C ALA A 161 -7.62 -24.36 -28.60
N ASP A 162 -6.65 -23.50 -28.29
CA ASP A 162 -5.61 -22.91 -29.15
C ASP A 162 -5.93 -22.07 -30.40
N ASP A 163 -5.45 -20.82 -30.28
CA ASP A 163 -4.38 -20.21 -31.10
C ASP A 163 -4.70 -19.49 -32.43
N ALA A 164 -3.91 -18.41 -32.58
CA ALA A 164 -3.39 -17.80 -33.79
C ALA A 164 -4.12 -16.60 -34.45
N THR A 165 -3.55 -15.42 -34.13
CA THR A 165 -2.96 -14.43 -35.06
C THR A 165 -3.79 -13.78 -36.17
N ALA A 166 -3.76 -12.44 -36.20
CA ALA A 166 -3.25 -11.55 -37.28
C ALA A 166 -3.93 -10.17 -37.15
N ASP A 167 -3.22 -9.10 -36.79
CA ASP A 167 -2.46 -8.20 -37.68
C ASP A 167 -3.26 -7.56 -38.82
N ALA A 168 -3.40 -6.22 -38.74
CA ALA A 168 -3.52 -5.20 -39.81
C ALA A 168 -4.21 -3.97 -39.16
N ASP A 169 -3.49 -2.94 -38.71
CA ASP A 169 -2.82 -1.92 -39.52
C ASP A 169 -3.73 -1.33 -40.62
N ALA A 170 -4.31 -0.16 -40.34
CA ALA A 170 -4.69 0.79 -41.37
C ALA A 170 -4.73 2.21 -40.78
N THR A 171 -3.72 2.94 -41.21
CA THR A 171 -3.41 4.34 -41.02
C THR A 171 -4.40 5.31 -41.67
N ASP A 172 -4.41 6.51 -41.12
CA ASP A 172 -4.29 7.82 -41.80
C ASP A 172 -5.52 8.65 -42.19
N ALA A 173 -5.25 9.96 -42.10
CA ALA A 173 -5.74 11.05 -42.92
C ALA A 173 -7.00 11.82 -42.48
N VAL A 174 -6.75 12.73 -41.54
CA VAL A 174 -6.96 14.19 -41.62
C VAL A 174 -7.77 14.74 -42.81
N SER A 175 -8.76 15.60 -42.52
CA SER A 175 -8.86 16.93 -43.17
C SER A 175 -9.83 17.87 -42.43
N ASP A 176 -9.26 18.96 -41.93
CA ASP A 176 -9.91 20.24 -41.63
C ASP A 176 -10.71 20.79 -42.82
N ALA A 177 -11.82 21.51 -42.54
CA ALA A 177 -11.96 22.92 -42.94
C ALA A 177 -13.30 23.52 -42.46
N ALA A 178 -13.18 24.72 -41.93
CA ALA A 178 -14.21 25.61 -41.43
C ALA A 178 -15.14 26.20 -42.52
N GLY A 179 -16.30 26.71 -42.09
CA GLY A 179 -17.16 27.59 -42.89
C GLY A 179 -18.35 28.12 -42.07
N GLU A 180 -18.34 29.44 -41.84
CA GLU A 180 -19.20 30.22 -40.93
C GLU A 180 -20.66 30.43 -41.40
N GLY A 181 -21.55 30.67 -40.43
CA GLY A 181 -22.48 31.83 -40.46
C GLY A 181 -23.96 31.57 -40.69
N GLY A 182 -24.82 32.03 -39.76
CA GLY A 182 -26.22 32.40 -40.08
C GLY A 182 -27.30 32.19 -39.01
N VAL A 183 -27.42 33.17 -38.10
CA VAL A 183 -28.51 33.51 -37.16
C VAL A 183 -29.97 33.14 -37.51
N GLY A 184 -30.66 32.55 -36.52
CA GLY A 184 -31.90 33.08 -35.92
C GLY A 184 -33.27 32.62 -36.45
N ALA A 185 -34.02 31.84 -35.65
CA ALA A 185 -35.45 32.06 -35.35
C ALA A 185 -36.00 30.99 -34.39
N GLU A 186 -36.40 31.45 -33.21
CA GLU A 186 -37.19 30.76 -32.19
C GLU A 186 -38.56 30.24 -32.68
N LYS A 187 -38.95 29.04 -32.26
CA LYS A 187 -40.36 28.67 -32.08
C LYS A 187 -40.54 27.65 -30.96
N ALA A 188 -41.13 28.13 -29.88
CA ALA A 188 -41.58 27.35 -28.73
C ALA A 188 -42.83 26.51 -29.06
N VAL A 189 -42.81 25.26 -28.61
CA VAL A 189 -43.91 24.31 -28.34
C VAL A 189 -43.24 23.27 -27.41
N ASP A 190 -43.70 22.82 -26.24
CA ASP A 190 -44.83 23.02 -25.35
C ASP A 190 -44.41 22.26 -24.08
N GLU A 191 -44.56 22.83 -22.88
CA GLU A 191 -44.23 22.16 -21.62
C GLU A 191 -45.41 21.28 -21.18
N GLY A 192 -45.16 20.00 -20.90
CA GLY A 192 -46.12 19.15 -20.21
C GLY A 192 -45.75 17.67 -20.17
N ASP A 193 -45.42 17.22 -18.96
CA ASP A 193 -45.62 15.88 -18.40
C ASP A 193 -44.53 14.78 -18.52
N GLU A 194 -44.19 14.29 -17.33
CA GLU A 194 -43.59 12.99 -16.96
C GLU A 194 -42.07 12.80 -17.12
N ASP A 195 -41.37 13.18 -16.04
CA ASP A 195 -40.07 12.71 -15.58
C ASP A 195 -40.02 11.17 -15.52
N GLY A 196 -39.74 10.57 -16.68
CA GLY A 196 -39.39 9.18 -16.85
C GLY A 196 -38.26 9.12 -17.85
N SER A 197 -37.02 9.33 -17.40
CA SER A 197 -35.82 9.06 -18.20
C SER A 197 -35.83 7.60 -18.60
N THR A 198 -36.36 7.31 -19.79
CA THR A 198 -36.17 6.03 -20.47
C THR A 198 -34.79 6.12 -21.09
N THR A 199 -33.77 5.70 -20.34
CA THR A 199 -32.43 5.49 -20.90
C THR A 199 -32.59 4.53 -22.07
N SER A 200 -32.28 4.99 -23.28
CA SER A 200 -32.34 4.12 -24.46
C SER A 200 -31.29 3.02 -24.33
N GLU A 201 -31.48 1.89 -25.03
CA GLU A 201 -30.48 0.82 -25.02
C GLU A 201 -29.13 1.29 -25.57
N GLU A 202 -29.16 2.24 -26.51
CA GLU A 202 -27.98 2.91 -27.05
C GLU A 202 -27.24 3.72 -25.96
N ASP A 203 -27.96 4.47 -25.12
CA ASP A 203 -27.35 5.19 -23.98
C ASP A 203 -26.67 4.24 -22.98
N VAL A 204 -27.25 3.05 -22.78
CA VAL A 204 -26.67 2.02 -21.90
C VAL A 204 -25.42 1.41 -22.53
N ASP A 205 -25.47 1.05 -23.81
CA ASP A 205 -24.32 0.51 -24.54
C ASP A 205 -23.14 1.51 -24.61
N ASP A 206 -23.45 2.79 -24.82
CA ASP A 206 -22.46 3.86 -24.82
C ASP A 206 -21.82 4.01 -23.44
N ALA A 207 -22.61 4.03 -22.36
CA ALA A 207 -22.08 4.08 -21.00
C ALA A 207 -21.23 2.85 -20.65
N VAL A 208 -21.66 1.65 -21.08
CA VAL A 208 -20.90 0.41 -20.88
C VAL A 208 -19.54 0.47 -21.58
N THR A 209 -19.51 1.04 -22.78
CA THR A 209 -18.28 1.19 -23.58
C THR A 209 -17.38 2.29 -23.02
N GLU A 210 -17.94 3.46 -22.67
CA GLU A 210 -17.18 4.60 -22.15
C GLU A 210 -16.48 4.29 -20.82
N PHE A 211 -17.19 3.59 -19.92
CA PHE A 211 -16.69 3.25 -18.58
C PHE A 211 -16.12 1.83 -18.48
N ASP A 212 -16.05 1.10 -19.60
CA ASP A 212 -15.59 -0.29 -19.67
C ASP A 212 -16.28 -1.18 -18.62
N LEU A 213 -17.60 -1.10 -18.54
CA LEU A 213 -18.39 -1.85 -17.55
C LEU A 213 -18.51 -3.34 -17.89
N SER A 214 -18.11 -3.74 -19.09
CA SER A 214 -18.14 -5.13 -19.58
C SER A 214 -17.03 -6.03 -19.01
N ARG A 215 -16.12 -5.48 -18.21
CA ARG A 215 -15.08 -6.26 -17.51
C ARG A 215 -15.73 -7.30 -16.59
N ARG A 216 -15.06 -8.44 -16.34
CA ARG A 216 -15.60 -9.50 -15.46
C ARG A 216 -16.07 -8.95 -14.10
N HIS A 217 -15.28 -8.07 -13.51
CA HIS A 217 -15.63 -7.36 -12.28
C HIS A 217 -15.33 -5.88 -12.42
N VAL A 218 -16.19 -5.06 -11.83
CA VAL A 218 -16.05 -3.60 -11.75
C VAL A 218 -16.06 -3.17 -10.29
N LEU A 219 -15.58 -1.95 -10.02
CA LEU A 219 -15.51 -1.43 -8.66
C LEU A 219 -16.93 -1.03 -8.20
N SER A 220 -17.41 -1.60 -7.10
CA SER A 220 -18.73 -1.27 -6.54
C SER A 220 -18.76 0.17 -6.02
N GLN A 221 -19.95 0.71 -5.73
CA GLN A 221 -20.09 2.04 -5.12
C GLN A 221 -19.29 2.17 -3.80
N LEU A 222 -19.25 1.10 -2.99
CA LEU A 222 -18.42 1.04 -1.79
C LEU A 222 -16.94 1.15 -2.14
N GLY A 223 -16.47 0.40 -3.13
CA GLY A 223 -15.07 0.46 -3.58
C GLY A 223 -14.69 1.85 -4.12
N ARG A 224 -15.57 2.49 -4.89
CA ARG A 224 -15.38 3.85 -5.42
C ARG A 224 -15.29 4.88 -4.29
N SER A 225 -16.23 4.86 -3.35
CA SER A 225 -16.26 5.81 -2.22
C SER A 225 -15.07 5.64 -1.27
N GLN A 226 -14.68 4.40 -0.95
CA GLN A 226 -13.49 4.14 -0.13
C GLN A 226 -12.20 4.59 -0.84
N THR A 227 -12.10 4.39 -2.16
CA THR A 227 -10.96 4.84 -2.96
C THR A 227 -10.87 6.35 -2.99
N ALA A 228 -11.98 7.05 -3.28
CA ALA A 228 -12.05 8.51 -3.26
C ALA A 228 -11.63 9.07 -1.89
N LYS A 229 -12.17 8.51 -0.80
CA LYS A 229 -11.79 8.90 0.57
C LYS A 229 -10.29 8.72 0.81
N ARG A 230 -9.74 7.55 0.50
CA ARG A 230 -8.31 7.24 0.70
C ARG A 230 -7.41 8.17 -0.09
N TRP A 231 -7.75 8.47 -1.35
CA TRP A 231 -6.95 9.36 -2.19
C TRP A 231 -7.01 10.81 -1.70
N TYR A 232 -8.21 11.29 -1.34
CA TYR A 232 -8.41 12.67 -0.87
C TYR A 232 -7.81 12.94 0.52
N GLU A 233 -7.88 11.96 1.44
CA GLU A 233 -7.25 12.05 2.76
C GLU A 233 -5.75 11.69 2.74
N GLY A 234 -5.26 11.18 1.61
CA GLY A 234 -3.90 10.70 1.42
C GLY A 234 -2.86 11.80 1.17
N PRO A 235 -1.61 11.39 0.85
CA PRO A 235 -0.50 12.32 0.63
C PRO A 235 -0.68 13.20 -0.62
N HIS A 236 -1.53 12.80 -1.56
CA HIS A 236 -1.82 13.54 -2.80
C HIS A 236 -3.17 14.27 -2.75
N GLY A 237 -3.69 14.49 -1.55
CA GLY A 237 -4.87 15.30 -1.29
C GLY A 237 -4.56 16.78 -1.03
N PRO A 238 -5.57 17.59 -0.71
CA PRO A 238 -5.39 19.03 -0.42
C PRO A 238 -4.67 19.30 0.90
N LYS A 239 -4.68 18.35 1.84
CA LYS A 239 -4.06 18.50 3.16
C LYS A 239 -2.58 18.11 3.18
N SER A 240 -2.04 17.73 2.03
CA SER A 240 -0.63 17.37 1.89
C SER A 240 0.31 18.51 2.29
N LEU A 241 1.55 18.18 2.63
CA LEU A 241 2.57 19.18 2.90
C LEU A 241 2.95 19.95 1.63
N SER A 242 2.99 19.28 0.47
CA SER A 242 3.27 19.93 -0.82
C SER A 242 2.21 20.99 -1.16
N THR A 243 0.93 20.71 -0.91
CA THR A 243 -0.15 21.69 -1.15
C THR A 243 0.04 22.96 -0.34
N LYS A 244 0.53 22.85 0.91
CA LYS A 244 0.82 24.02 1.75
C LYS A 244 1.97 24.87 1.23
N THR A 245 2.91 24.25 0.51
CA THR A 245 4.10 24.92 -0.04
C THR A 245 3.89 25.42 -1.47
N ALA A 246 2.85 24.97 -2.17
CA ALA A 246 2.59 25.31 -3.57
C ALA A 246 2.10 26.76 -3.83
N ASP A 247 2.13 27.63 -2.82
CA ASP A 247 1.74 29.06 -2.92
C ASP A 247 0.36 29.29 -3.56
N GLY A 248 -0.58 28.37 -3.34
CA GLY A 248 -1.95 28.44 -3.88
C GLY A 248 -2.12 27.93 -5.31
N ASN A 249 -1.05 27.40 -5.93
CA ASN A 249 -1.14 26.72 -7.22
C ASN A 249 -1.64 25.27 -7.02
N ILE A 250 -2.77 24.94 -7.64
CA ILE A 250 -3.47 23.66 -7.45
C ILE A 250 -3.56 22.88 -8.77
N CYS A 251 -3.74 21.58 -8.71
CA CYS A 251 -3.76 20.74 -9.90
C CYS A 251 -4.88 21.11 -10.88
N ALA A 252 -6.00 21.66 -10.41
CA ALA A 252 -7.12 22.11 -11.24
C ALA A 252 -6.74 23.12 -12.34
N ASN A 253 -5.70 23.95 -12.12
CA ASN A 253 -5.20 24.91 -13.11
C ASN A 253 -3.78 24.57 -13.61
N CYS A 254 -3.28 23.37 -13.32
CA CYS A 254 -1.96 22.92 -13.76
C CYS A 254 -2.01 22.37 -15.19
N GLY A 255 -1.08 22.81 -16.04
CA GLY A 255 -0.95 22.30 -17.40
C GLY A 255 -0.50 20.83 -17.50
N PHE A 256 0.01 20.27 -16.41
CA PHE A 256 0.43 18.85 -16.34
C PHE A 256 -0.65 17.91 -15.79
N PHE A 257 -1.86 18.41 -15.52
CA PHE A 257 -2.95 17.62 -14.97
C PHE A 257 -3.74 16.91 -16.07
N ILE A 258 -3.74 15.57 -16.03
CA ILE A 258 -4.51 14.73 -16.95
C ILE A 258 -5.76 14.23 -16.22
N GLN A 259 -6.95 14.52 -16.74
CA GLN A 259 -8.20 14.07 -16.13
C GLN A 259 -8.39 12.55 -16.26
N LEU A 260 -8.93 11.93 -15.21
CA LEU A 260 -9.40 10.56 -15.29
C LEU A 260 -10.66 10.46 -16.15
N LYS A 261 -11.06 9.24 -16.51
CA LYS A 261 -12.38 8.96 -17.07
C LYS A 261 -13.35 8.53 -15.95
N GLY A 262 -14.64 8.76 -16.16
CA GLY A 262 -15.70 8.36 -15.22
C GLY A 262 -15.88 9.29 -14.03
N GLU A 263 -16.72 8.85 -13.08
CA GLU A 263 -17.19 9.66 -11.95
C GLU A 263 -16.07 10.27 -11.08
N LEU A 264 -14.89 9.63 -11.02
CA LEU A 264 -13.76 10.12 -10.24
C LEU A 264 -13.04 11.32 -10.86
N ASN A 265 -13.30 11.62 -12.14
CA ASN A 265 -12.65 12.73 -12.86
C ASN A 265 -12.96 14.11 -12.27
N VAL A 266 -14.08 14.25 -11.57
CA VAL A 266 -14.52 15.50 -10.95
C VAL A 266 -13.58 15.92 -9.82
N LEU A 267 -13.00 14.95 -9.12
CA LEU A 267 -12.16 15.18 -7.94
C LEU A 267 -10.69 14.82 -8.14
N PHE A 268 -10.37 13.99 -9.14
CA PHE A 268 -9.04 13.41 -9.30
C PHE A 268 -8.56 13.39 -10.76
N GLY A 269 -7.24 13.49 -10.91
CA GLY A 269 -6.51 13.35 -12.17
C GLY A 269 -5.13 12.73 -11.93
N VAL A 270 -4.34 12.60 -12.97
CA VAL A 270 -2.97 12.09 -12.93
C VAL A 270 -2.01 13.25 -13.20
N CYS A 271 -0.97 13.37 -12.38
CA CYS A 271 0.13 14.30 -12.66
C CYS A 271 1.06 13.70 -13.72
N ALA A 272 1.39 14.47 -14.77
CA ALA A 272 2.31 14.06 -15.84
C ALA A 272 3.63 14.86 -15.84
N ASN A 273 3.92 15.58 -14.76
CA ASN A 273 5.17 16.32 -14.67
C ASN A 273 6.28 15.44 -14.11
N LYS A 274 7.21 15.01 -14.98
CA LYS A 274 8.42 14.25 -14.61
C LYS A 274 9.24 14.84 -13.45
N TRP A 275 9.18 16.15 -13.25
CA TRP A 275 9.94 16.82 -12.18
C TRP A 275 9.19 16.83 -10.85
N SER A 276 7.88 16.61 -10.86
CA SER A 276 7.07 16.49 -9.66
C SER A 276 7.31 15.14 -8.98
N PRO A 277 7.35 15.07 -7.64
CA PRO A 277 7.34 13.80 -6.91
C PRO A 277 6.05 13.00 -7.16
N ASP A 278 5.01 13.63 -7.68
CA ASP A 278 3.70 13.05 -7.95
C ASP A 278 3.56 12.54 -9.40
N ASP A 279 4.62 12.55 -10.22
CA ASP A 279 4.59 12.05 -11.60
C ASP A 279 4.01 10.62 -11.69
N GLY A 280 3.03 10.44 -12.58
CA GLY A 280 2.31 9.18 -12.75
C GLY A 280 1.42 8.78 -11.58
N ARG A 281 1.20 9.64 -10.58
CA ARG A 281 0.31 9.40 -9.44
C ARG A 281 -1.03 10.10 -9.61
N VAL A 282 -2.04 9.53 -8.97
CA VAL A 282 -3.35 10.17 -8.86
C VAL A 282 -3.31 11.26 -7.80
N VAL A 283 -3.71 12.46 -8.17
CA VAL A 283 -3.75 13.67 -7.34
C VAL A 283 -5.17 14.25 -7.32
N SER A 284 -5.57 14.89 -6.21
CA SER A 284 -6.85 15.61 -6.18
C SER A 284 -6.77 16.93 -6.95
N VAL A 285 -7.91 17.43 -7.42
CA VAL A 285 -7.99 18.71 -8.15
C VAL A 285 -7.49 19.90 -7.33
N ASP A 286 -7.61 19.84 -6.01
CA ASP A 286 -7.17 20.82 -5.03
C ASP A 286 -5.80 20.50 -4.40
N HIS A 287 -5.11 19.47 -4.92
CA HIS A 287 -3.73 19.18 -4.55
C HIS A 287 -2.79 20.23 -5.13
N GLY A 288 -1.80 20.68 -4.37
CA GLY A 288 -0.78 21.62 -4.84
C GLY A 288 0.61 20.99 -4.76
N CYS A 289 1.46 21.34 -5.71
CA CYS A 289 2.83 20.83 -5.81
C CYS A 289 3.80 21.97 -6.17
N GLY A 290 5.06 21.84 -5.76
CA GLY A 290 6.10 22.85 -6.03
C GLY A 290 6.51 22.93 -7.51
N GLU A 291 6.23 21.87 -8.27
CA GLU A 291 6.50 21.76 -9.70
C GLU A 291 5.23 22.03 -10.54
N HIS A 292 4.39 22.96 -10.10
CA HIS A 292 3.24 23.41 -10.87
C HIS A 292 3.67 24.15 -12.15
N SER A 293 2.88 24.08 -13.24
CA SER A 293 3.23 24.69 -14.53
C SER A 293 3.41 26.21 -14.49
N GLU A 294 2.77 26.87 -13.52
CA GLU A 294 2.83 28.32 -13.31
C GLU A 294 3.91 28.75 -12.29
N ILE A 295 4.62 27.81 -11.65
CA ILE A 295 5.71 28.14 -10.73
C ILE A 295 6.98 28.39 -11.53
N ASN A 296 7.52 29.60 -11.40
CA ASN A 296 8.77 29.97 -12.04
C ASN A 296 9.96 29.24 -11.40
N PRO A 297 10.97 28.81 -12.19
CA PRO A 297 12.17 28.21 -11.65
C PRO A 297 12.88 29.19 -10.70
N PRO A 298 13.51 28.69 -9.63
CA PRO A 298 14.27 29.55 -8.73
C PRO A 298 15.42 30.24 -9.49
N GLU A 299 15.73 31.47 -9.10
CA GLU A 299 16.89 32.16 -9.65
C GLU A 299 18.17 31.36 -9.38
N PRO A 300 19.01 31.12 -10.40
CA PRO A 300 20.23 30.36 -10.22
C PRO A 300 21.15 31.08 -9.23
N THR A 301 21.68 30.35 -8.26
CA THR A 301 22.58 30.94 -7.27
C THR A 301 23.81 31.53 -7.95
N HIS A 302 24.23 32.72 -7.52
CA HIS A 302 25.40 33.42 -8.06
C HIS A 302 26.74 32.73 -7.75
N LEU A 303 26.74 31.63 -6.99
CA LEU A 303 27.94 30.88 -6.60
C LEU A 303 28.70 30.27 -7.79
N TRP A 304 28.01 30.03 -8.91
CA TRP A 304 28.57 29.39 -10.11
C TRP A 304 28.18 30.12 -11.41
N VAL A 305 28.06 31.45 -11.37
CA VAL A 305 28.01 32.22 -12.61
C VAL A 305 29.43 32.25 -13.17
N GLN A 306 29.68 31.38 -14.15
CA GLN A 306 30.96 31.37 -14.87
C GLN A 306 31.16 32.77 -15.46
N SER A 307 32.16 33.50 -14.97
CA SER A 307 32.53 34.78 -15.55
C SER A 307 32.85 34.58 -17.03
N LYS A 308 32.53 35.57 -17.86
CA LYS A 308 32.99 35.56 -19.24
C LYS A 308 34.52 35.34 -19.21
N PRO A 309 35.04 34.39 -20.01
CA PRO A 309 36.47 34.10 -19.99
C PRO A 309 37.23 35.39 -20.26
N ALA A 310 38.25 35.66 -19.45
CA ALA A 310 39.04 36.88 -19.59
C ALA A 310 39.77 36.94 -20.96
N TYR A 311 40.00 35.78 -21.58
CA TYR A 311 40.63 35.61 -22.88
C TYR A 311 39.83 34.61 -23.72
N ASP A 312 39.50 35.00 -24.95
CA ASP A 312 38.84 34.14 -25.94
C ASP A 312 39.90 33.53 -26.86
N ASP A 313 40.47 32.40 -26.44
CA ASP A 313 41.47 31.66 -27.22
C ASP A 313 40.88 30.99 -28.47
N LEU A 314 39.56 31.04 -28.67
CA LEU A 314 38.87 30.56 -29.86
C LEU A 314 38.64 31.68 -30.90
N HIS A 315 38.97 32.93 -30.56
CA HIS A 315 38.91 34.03 -31.51
C HIS A 315 40.06 33.94 -32.52
N ILE A 316 39.71 33.71 -33.79
CA ILE A 316 40.70 33.64 -34.87
C ILE A 316 40.88 35.03 -35.49
N ASP A 317 42.00 35.67 -35.18
CA ASP A 317 42.45 36.88 -35.89
C ASP A 317 42.95 36.52 -37.30
N VAL A 318 42.16 36.84 -38.32
CA VAL A 318 42.56 36.64 -39.72
C VAL A 318 43.51 37.76 -40.15
N VAL A 319 44.82 37.51 -40.04
CA VAL A 319 45.85 38.42 -40.55
C VAL A 319 46.03 38.20 -42.05
N ALA A 320 45.67 39.20 -42.86
CA ALA A 320 45.91 39.18 -44.30
C ALA A 320 47.41 39.12 -44.59
N GLN A 321 47.88 38.01 -45.16
CA GLN A 321 49.25 37.88 -45.62
C GLN A 321 49.46 38.74 -46.87
N ALA A 322 50.63 39.41 -46.95
CA ALA A 322 50.99 40.16 -48.14
C ALA A 322 51.08 39.21 -49.36
N PRO A 323 50.73 39.68 -50.58
CA PRO A 323 50.81 38.86 -51.79
C PRO A 323 52.23 38.30 -51.95
N ARG A 324 52.32 37.00 -52.25
CA ARG A 324 53.60 36.33 -52.51
C ARG A 324 54.27 36.99 -53.72
N GLU A 325 55.54 37.39 -53.60
CA GLU A 325 56.33 37.84 -54.76
C GLU A 325 56.48 36.68 -55.76
N GLU A 326 55.82 36.79 -56.91
CA GLU A 326 55.99 35.87 -58.03
C GLU A 326 57.35 36.11 -58.69
N ARG A 327 58.20 35.08 -58.67
CA ARG A 327 59.47 35.10 -59.41
C ARG A 327 59.26 34.32 -60.69
N ASP A 328 59.06 35.01 -61.82
CA ASP A 328 58.82 34.45 -63.15
C ASP A 328 59.78 33.32 -63.55
N GLN A 329 61.02 33.38 -63.06
CA GLN A 329 62.04 32.36 -63.33
C GLN A 329 61.69 31.01 -62.69
N VAL A 330 61.06 31.03 -61.51
CA VAL A 330 60.64 29.82 -60.79
C VAL A 330 59.45 29.19 -61.52
N GLU A 331 58.46 29.99 -61.92
CA GLU A 331 57.33 29.49 -62.73
C GLU A 331 57.79 28.92 -64.08
N LEU A 332 58.74 29.57 -64.75
CA LEU A 332 59.26 29.07 -66.03
C LEU A 332 60.00 27.74 -65.86
N ILE A 333 60.76 27.59 -64.78
CA ILE A 333 61.44 26.32 -64.45
C ILE A 333 60.42 25.24 -64.13
N GLU A 334 59.36 25.55 -63.38
CA GLU A 334 58.29 24.61 -63.05
C GLU A 334 57.53 24.16 -64.31
N ARG A 335 57.12 25.09 -65.19
CA ARG A 335 56.44 24.75 -66.46
C ARG A 335 57.33 23.93 -67.40
N LEU A 336 58.62 24.26 -67.50
CA LEU A 336 59.58 23.48 -68.30
C LEU A 336 59.77 22.06 -67.73
N ARG A 337 59.74 21.92 -66.41
CA ARG A 337 59.84 20.63 -65.73
C ARG A 337 58.58 19.78 -65.93
N GLU A 338 57.40 20.39 -65.89
CA GLU A 338 56.12 19.74 -66.18
C GLU A 338 56.02 19.28 -67.63
N SER A 339 56.59 20.03 -68.58
CA SER A 339 56.69 19.64 -69.99
C SER A 339 57.84 18.66 -70.29
N GLY A 340 58.49 18.10 -69.26
CA GLY A 340 59.46 17.01 -69.37
C GLY A 340 60.87 17.42 -69.76
N ILE A 341 61.14 18.73 -69.90
CA ILE A 341 62.46 19.26 -70.28
C ILE A 341 63.29 19.48 -69.00
N ARG A 342 64.31 18.64 -68.79
CA ARG A 342 65.25 18.84 -67.66
C ARG A 342 66.31 19.87 -68.02
N VAL A 343 66.17 21.09 -67.50
CA VAL A 343 67.21 22.13 -67.63
C VAL A 343 68.37 21.79 -66.68
N ALA A 344 69.55 21.53 -67.23
CA ALA A 344 70.74 21.24 -66.44
C ALA A 344 71.25 22.50 -65.71
N LYS A 345 71.85 22.29 -64.53
CA LYS A 345 72.30 23.38 -63.66
C LYS A 345 73.38 24.21 -64.36
N GLY A 346 73.12 25.51 -64.53
CA GLY A 346 74.05 26.47 -65.17
C GLY A 346 73.73 26.86 -66.61
N VAL A 347 72.63 26.35 -67.20
CA VAL A 347 72.18 26.73 -68.55
C VAL A 347 71.23 27.93 -68.47
N ILE A 348 71.50 28.97 -69.26
CA ILE A 348 70.64 30.15 -69.41
C ILE A 348 69.71 29.93 -70.60
N VAL A 349 68.40 29.81 -70.35
CA VAL A 349 67.38 29.68 -71.41
C VAL A 349 66.89 31.09 -71.77
N LEU A 350 67.25 31.55 -72.97
CA LEU A 350 66.81 32.86 -73.49
C LEU A 350 65.43 32.72 -74.14
N ARG A 351 64.51 33.66 -73.85
CA ARG A 351 63.12 33.66 -74.36
C ARG A 351 62.99 33.55 -75.88
N SER A 352 64.03 33.89 -76.65
CA SER A 352 64.01 33.92 -78.11
C SER A 352 64.38 32.60 -78.81
N GLN A 353 64.60 31.51 -78.08
CA GLN A 353 64.88 30.19 -78.66
C GLN A 353 63.75 29.16 -78.44
N LEU A 354 62.52 29.65 -78.28
CA LEU A 354 61.28 28.85 -78.32
C LEU A 354 60.44 29.26 -79.52
#